data_AF-A0A2U1ZU83-F1
#
_entry.id   AF-A0A2U1ZU83-F1
#
_cell.length_a   1.000
_cell.length_b   1.000
_cell.length_c   1.000
_cell.angle_alpha   90.00
_cell.angle_beta   90.00
_cell.angle_gamma   90.00
#
_symmetry.space_group_name_H-M   'P 1'
#
loop_
_entity.id
_entity.type
_entity.pdbx_description
1 polymer ?
#
loop_
_entity_poly.entity_id
_entity_poly.type
_entity_poly.pdbx_seq_one_letter_code
_entity_poly.pdbx_strand_id
1 'polypeptide(L)'
;MRGVVAGIVLAVLVVVGGLGSGLLNRGLPRGWENGQILVVRDNAARYVTDDGRLVPVTNMASARLLVEPDAAIHSVADSLLADKERLPRAGITGAPDFLPEPGRLVVDGWLACPAEDGATSTTLPAGEADEAGGSDAEADAAPAGVASALVTVGRPFTWCRARRPTSCPTPRAPPVSSAPSTSRPTTWSPRGPTGSRCSAPAPR
;
A
#
# COMPACT_ATOMS: atom_id res chain seq x y z
N MET A 1 -40.74 37.76 40.77
CA MET A 1 -39.42 37.38 41.32
C MET A 1 -38.90 36.04 40.81
N ARG A 2 -39.65 34.92 40.90
CA ARG A 2 -39.16 33.57 40.52
C ARG A 2 -38.64 33.45 39.08
N GLY A 3 -39.33 34.04 38.10
CA GLY A 3 -38.87 34.04 36.70
C GLY A 3 -37.58 34.81 36.45
N VAL A 4 -37.37 35.92 37.18
CA VAL A 4 -36.13 36.72 37.11
C VAL A 4 -34.96 35.93 37.67
N VAL A 5 -35.17 35.24 38.81
CA VAL A 5 -34.14 34.37 39.41
C VAL A 5 -33.77 33.22 38.48
N ALA A 6 -34.75 32.56 37.87
CA ALA A 6 -34.51 31.48 36.91
C ALA A 6 -33.72 31.96 35.67
N GLY A 7 -34.06 33.13 35.14
CA GLY A 7 -33.34 33.74 34.01
C GLY A 7 -31.88 34.09 34.36
N ILE A 8 -31.64 34.64 35.54
CA ILE A 8 -30.29 34.97 36.02
C ILE A 8 -29.45 33.68 36.17
N VAL A 9 -30.01 32.63 36.77
CA VAL A 9 -29.29 31.34 36.94
C VAL A 9 -28.92 30.73 35.59
N LEU A 10 -29.83 30.75 34.61
CA LEU A 10 -29.54 30.24 33.27
C LEU A 10 -28.42 31.06 32.58
N ALA A 11 -28.48 32.39 32.66
CA ALA A 11 -27.45 33.25 32.09
C ALA A 11 -26.07 32.99 32.71
N VAL A 12 -26.00 32.83 34.03
CA VAL A 12 -24.75 32.48 34.73
C VAL A 12 -24.23 31.11 34.27
N LEU A 13 -25.09 30.10 34.14
CA LEU A 13 -24.67 28.77 33.65
C LEU A 13 -24.12 28.81 32.23
N VAL A 14 -24.74 29.59 31.33
CA VAL A 14 -24.25 29.75 29.95
C VAL A 14 -22.89 30.46 29.94
N VAL A 15 -22.72 31.52 30.72
CA VAL A 15 -21.44 32.25 30.82
C VAL A 15 -20.34 31.35 31.41
N VAL A 16 -20.62 30.65 32.50
CA VAL A 16 -19.67 29.73 33.14
C VAL A 16 -19.34 28.57 32.21
N GLY A 17 -20.34 27.99 31.53
CA GLY A 17 -20.15 26.93 30.55
C GLY A 17 -19.30 27.37 29.36
N GLY A 18 -19.57 28.56 28.81
CA GLY A 18 -18.78 29.14 27.71
C GLY A 18 -17.34 29.46 28.10
N LEU A 19 -17.13 30.07 29.27
CA LEU A 19 -15.78 30.36 29.78
C LEU A 19 -15.00 29.09 30.11
N GLY A 20 -15.64 28.09 30.72
CA GLY A 20 -15.05 26.80 31.01
C GLY A 20 -14.68 26.01 29.74
N SER A 21 -15.57 26.02 28.75
CA SER A 21 -15.33 25.43 27.42
C SER A 21 -14.09 26.02 26.74
N GLY A 22 -13.92 27.35 26.80
CA GLY A 22 -12.78 28.04 26.17
C GLY A 22 -11.42 27.79 26.85
N LEU A 23 -11.41 27.29 28.08
CA LEU A 23 -10.18 26.95 28.83
C LEU A 23 -9.70 25.52 28.52
N LEU A 24 -10.61 24.60 28.19
CA LEU A 24 -10.29 23.19 27.93
C LEU A 24 -9.52 22.96 26.63
N ASN A 25 -9.59 23.89 25.67
CA ASN A 25 -8.99 23.76 24.33
C ASN A 25 -7.57 24.38 24.19
N ARG A 26 -6.89 24.76 25.28
CA ARG A 26 -5.73 25.68 25.21
C ARG A 26 -4.32 25.09 25.08
N GLY A 27 -4.15 23.78 24.91
CA GLY A 27 -2.81 23.17 24.97
C GLY A 27 -2.43 22.35 23.76
N LEU A 28 -1.13 22.31 23.45
CA LEU A 28 -0.56 21.20 22.69
C LEU A 28 -0.65 19.93 23.56
N PRO A 29 -0.83 18.74 22.94
CA PRO A 29 -0.84 17.48 23.66
C PRO A 29 0.50 17.23 24.36
N ARG A 30 0.50 16.46 25.46
CA ARG A 30 1.75 16.12 26.17
C ARG A 30 2.65 15.29 25.26
N GLY A 31 3.95 15.60 25.23
CA GLY A 31 4.92 14.86 24.42
C GLY A 31 4.83 15.16 22.91
N TRP A 32 4.22 16.29 22.54
CA TRP A 32 4.14 16.72 21.14
C TRP A 32 5.53 17.04 20.57
N GLU A 33 6.52 17.33 21.41
CA GLU A 33 7.78 17.94 21.02
C GLU A 33 8.65 17.04 20.13
N ASN A 34 8.48 15.72 20.19
CA ASN A 34 9.38 14.77 19.53
C ASN A 34 8.63 13.62 18.86
N GLY A 35 8.75 13.53 17.54
CA GLY A 35 8.31 12.37 16.75
C GLY A 35 6.80 12.22 16.63
N GLN A 36 6.04 13.31 16.73
CA GLN A 36 4.57 13.30 16.58
C GLN A 36 4.14 13.98 15.28
N ILE A 37 2.96 13.60 14.79
CA ILE A 37 2.34 14.23 13.63
C ILE A 37 1.29 15.23 14.11
N LEU A 38 1.44 16.50 13.74
CA LEU A 38 0.49 17.56 14.03
C LEU A 38 -0.24 17.98 12.74
N VAL A 39 -1.57 17.93 12.79
CA VAL A 39 -2.45 18.40 11.72
C VAL A 39 -3.19 19.63 12.20
N VAL A 40 -3.04 20.73 11.47
CA VAL A 40 -3.69 21.99 11.78
C VAL A 40 -5.14 21.94 11.31
N ARG A 41 -6.09 22.19 12.22
CA ARG A 41 -7.53 22.19 11.92
C ARG A 41 -7.91 23.27 10.91
N ASP A 42 -7.30 24.43 11.02
CA ASP A 42 -7.75 25.65 10.36
C ASP A 42 -7.38 25.70 8.88
N ASN A 43 -6.25 25.09 8.50
CA ASN A 43 -5.69 25.18 7.15
C ASN A 43 -5.19 23.82 6.61
N ALA A 44 -5.46 22.72 7.32
CA ALA A 44 -5.01 21.37 6.99
C ALA A 44 -3.49 21.23 6.77
N ALA A 45 -2.68 22.18 7.26
CA ALA A 45 -1.23 22.06 7.25
C ALA A 45 -0.78 20.90 8.15
N ARG A 46 0.33 20.28 7.78
CA ARG A 46 0.83 19.07 8.42
C ARG A 46 2.28 19.28 8.81
N TYR A 47 2.60 18.91 10.04
CA TYR A 47 3.93 19.04 10.61
C TYR A 47 4.33 17.74 11.30
N VAL A 48 5.61 17.40 11.22
CA VAL A 48 6.26 16.43 12.10
C VAL A 48 7.08 17.20 13.11
N THR A 49 7.11 16.74 14.35
CA THR A 49 7.82 17.43 15.43
C THR A 49 9.21 16.84 15.65
N ASP A 50 10.19 17.72 15.78
CA ASP A 50 11.60 17.38 15.99
C ASP A 50 12.21 18.35 17.01
N ASP A 51 12.45 17.87 18.22
CA ASP A 51 13.01 18.60 19.35
C ASP A 51 12.31 19.95 19.62
N GLY A 52 10.98 19.93 19.63
CA GLY A 52 10.15 21.11 19.82
C GLY A 52 10.01 22.02 18.60
N ARG A 53 10.59 21.63 17.45
CA ARG A 53 10.50 22.35 16.17
C ARG A 53 9.54 21.64 15.22
N LEU A 54 9.06 22.39 14.22
CA LEU A 54 8.08 21.91 13.26
C LEU A 54 8.72 21.67 11.91
N VAL A 55 8.71 20.44 11.43
CA VAL A 55 9.08 20.06 10.07
C VAL A 55 7.82 20.05 9.20
N PRO A 56 7.64 21.00 8.28
CA PRO A 56 6.50 20.98 7.37
C PRO A 56 6.60 19.78 6.42
N VAL A 57 5.53 19.01 6.29
CA VAL A 57 5.52 17.81 5.42
C VAL A 57 4.57 17.96 4.23
N THR A 58 4.96 17.45 3.07
CA THR A 58 4.16 17.60 1.84
C THR A 58 3.05 16.56 1.69
N ASN A 59 3.15 15.41 2.36
CA ASN A 59 2.11 14.37 2.36
C ASN A 59 2.15 13.52 3.63
N MET A 60 1.05 12.80 3.89
CA MET A 60 0.93 11.90 5.05
C MET A 60 1.86 10.68 4.97
N ALA A 61 2.13 10.14 3.77
CA ALA A 61 3.10 9.06 3.61
C ALA A 61 4.49 9.48 4.10
N SER A 62 4.94 10.68 3.74
CA SER A 62 6.21 11.24 4.18
C SER A 62 6.23 11.52 5.68
N ALA A 63 5.11 11.99 6.23
CA ALA A 63 4.97 12.17 7.68
C ALA A 63 5.19 10.84 8.43
N ARG A 64 4.51 9.78 7.99
CA ARG A 64 4.62 8.43 8.55
C ARG A 64 6.00 7.79 8.39
N LEU A 65 6.77 8.18 7.36
CA LEU A 65 8.15 7.72 7.17
C LEU A 65 9.14 8.41 8.12
N LEU A 66 8.83 9.61 8.62
CA LEU A 66 9.71 10.39 9.48
C LEU A 66 9.52 10.09 10.98
N VAL A 67 8.39 9.49 11.35
CA VAL A 67 8.03 9.18 12.74
C VAL A 67 8.01 7.68 12.97
N GLU A 68 7.94 7.29 14.23
CA GLU A 68 7.74 5.88 14.58
C GLU A 68 6.36 5.38 14.10
N PRO A 69 6.21 4.08 13.77
CA PRO A 69 4.96 3.53 13.24
C PRO A 69 3.72 3.83 14.10
N ASP A 70 3.90 3.87 15.42
CA ASP A 70 2.86 4.07 16.42
C ASP A 70 2.69 5.54 16.85
N ALA A 71 3.38 6.47 16.17
CA ALA A 71 3.26 7.89 16.47
C ALA A 71 1.81 8.38 16.32
N ALA A 72 1.37 9.16 17.30
CA ALA A 72 0.02 9.68 17.31
C ALA A 72 -0.12 10.84 16.33
N ILE A 73 -1.33 10.94 15.76
CA ILE A 73 -1.72 12.08 14.94
C ILE A 73 -2.60 12.97 15.80
N HIS A 74 -2.15 14.20 16.01
CA HIS A 74 -2.89 15.17 16.80
C HIS A 74 -3.42 16.29 15.92
N SER A 75 -4.69 16.58 16.10
CA SER A 75 -5.32 17.75 15.56
C SER A 75 -5.06 18.93 16.50
N VAL A 76 -4.50 20.03 16.01
CA VAL A 76 -4.19 21.24 16.80
C VAL A 76 -4.66 22.51 16.09
N ALA A 77 -4.84 23.59 16.85
CA ALA A 77 -5.16 24.91 16.28
C ALA A 77 -3.88 25.59 15.78
N ASP A 78 -3.97 26.39 14.71
CA ASP A 78 -2.83 27.09 14.11
C ASP A 78 -2.17 28.05 15.11
N SER A 79 -2.97 28.69 15.96
CA SER A 79 -2.51 29.64 16.99
C SER A 79 -1.52 29.02 18.00
N LEU A 80 -1.57 27.70 18.19
CA LEU A 80 -0.67 26.98 19.10
C LEU A 80 0.73 26.75 18.48
N LEU A 81 0.83 26.85 17.15
CA LEU A 81 2.05 26.59 16.39
C LEU A 81 2.73 27.88 15.91
N ALA A 82 2.09 29.05 16.08
CA ALA A 82 2.57 30.33 15.57
C ALA A 82 3.97 30.70 16.10
N ASP A 83 4.24 30.41 17.37
CA ASP A 83 5.50 30.75 18.04
C ASP A 83 6.57 29.65 17.94
N LYS A 84 6.32 28.57 17.18
CA LYS A 84 7.24 27.44 17.07
C LYS A 84 8.17 27.63 15.87
N GLU A 85 9.45 27.31 16.08
CA GLU A 85 10.44 27.33 15.02
C GLU A 85 10.09 26.30 13.94
N ARG A 86 10.23 26.71 12.68
CA ARG A 86 9.93 25.88 11.50
C ARG A 86 11.23 25.48 10.82
N LEU A 87 11.42 24.18 10.68
CA LEU A 87 12.52 23.58 9.93
C LEU A 87 12.20 23.58 8.42
N PRO A 88 13.19 23.27 7.56
CA PRO A 88 12.95 23.08 6.13
C PRO A 88 11.87 22.04 5.86
N ARG A 89 11.08 22.27 4.81
CA ARG A 89 10.02 21.35 4.39
C ARG A 89 10.62 20.01 3.95
N ALA A 90 10.00 18.91 4.38
CA ALA A 90 10.36 17.56 4.00
C ALA A 90 9.22 16.85 3.22
N GLY A 91 9.59 15.89 2.38
CA GLY A 91 8.66 14.92 1.80
C GLY A 91 8.91 14.57 0.34
N ILE A 92 8.21 13.53 -0.11
CA ILE A 92 8.35 12.93 -1.44
C ILE A 92 7.24 13.47 -2.35
N THR A 93 7.60 14.15 -3.44
CA THR A 93 6.62 14.65 -4.41
C THR A 93 5.85 13.50 -5.06
N GLY A 94 4.52 13.60 -5.12
CA GLY A 94 3.65 12.59 -5.72
C GLY A 94 3.31 11.40 -4.81
N ALA A 95 3.85 11.33 -3.59
CA ALA A 95 3.44 10.30 -2.63
C ALA A 95 2.01 10.56 -2.11
N PRO A 96 1.25 9.49 -1.76
CA PRO A 96 -0.15 9.59 -1.40
C PRO A 96 -0.37 10.20 -0.01
N ASP A 97 -1.55 10.79 0.15
CA ASP A 97 -2.03 11.31 1.43
C ASP A 97 -2.92 10.34 2.21
N PHE A 98 -3.53 9.40 1.49
CA PHE A 98 -4.39 8.39 2.09
C PHE A 98 -3.62 7.08 2.10
N LEU A 99 -3.30 6.63 3.32
CA LEU A 99 -2.75 5.32 3.55
C LEU A 99 -3.91 4.41 4.00
N PRO A 100 -4.09 3.24 3.37
CA PRO A 100 -5.07 2.28 3.84
C PRO A 100 -4.70 1.80 5.25
N GLU A 101 -5.72 1.43 6.02
CA GLU A 101 -5.51 0.74 7.30
C GLU A 101 -4.80 -0.60 7.07
N PRO A 102 -4.04 -1.13 8.05
CA PRO A 102 -3.31 -2.39 7.91
C PRO A 102 -4.13 -3.56 7.32
N GLY A 103 -5.41 -3.67 7.68
CA GLY A 103 -6.32 -4.71 7.17
C GLY A 103 -6.84 -4.50 5.76
N ARG A 104 -6.54 -3.36 5.12
CA ARG A 104 -6.95 -2.99 3.76
C ARG A 104 -5.78 -3.01 2.78
N LEU A 105 -4.61 -3.49 3.21
CA LEU A 105 -3.47 -3.68 2.32
C LEU A 105 -3.70 -4.92 1.46
N VAL A 106 -3.49 -4.78 0.16
CA VAL A 106 -3.41 -5.90 -0.78
C VAL A 106 -2.01 -6.48 -0.67
N VAL A 107 -1.86 -7.59 0.06
CA VAL A 107 -0.56 -8.23 0.33
C VAL A 107 -0.22 -9.30 -0.73
N ASP A 108 -1.24 -9.75 -1.48
CA ASP A 108 -1.18 -10.80 -2.48
C ASP A 108 -2.11 -10.50 -3.67
N GLY A 109 -2.13 -11.39 -4.68
CA GLY A 109 -3.10 -11.32 -5.78
C GLY A 109 -2.80 -10.33 -6.93
N TRP A 110 -1.62 -9.71 -6.99
CA TRP A 110 -1.23 -8.93 -8.17
C TRP A 110 -0.82 -9.85 -9.33
N LEU A 111 -1.22 -9.48 -10.55
CA LEU A 111 -0.90 -10.21 -11.78
C LEU A 111 -0.08 -9.32 -12.71
N ALA A 112 0.94 -9.89 -13.34
CA ALA A 112 1.67 -9.23 -14.41
C ALA A 112 1.60 -10.08 -15.68
N CYS A 113 0.91 -9.55 -16.68
CA CYS A 113 0.70 -10.19 -17.97
C CYS A 113 1.61 -9.52 -19.02
N PRO A 114 2.47 -10.27 -19.71
CA PRO A 114 3.11 -9.76 -20.92
C PRO A 114 2.05 -9.53 -22.00
N ALA A 115 2.16 -8.41 -22.72
CA ALA A 115 1.40 -8.14 -23.93
C ALA A 115 2.20 -8.55 -25.17
N GLU A 116 1.51 -8.78 -26.29
CA GLU A 116 2.13 -9.25 -27.54
C GLU A 116 3.10 -8.23 -28.16
N ASP A 117 2.90 -6.94 -27.87
CA ASP A 117 3.78 -5.83 -28.25
C ASP A 117 5.05 -5.75 -27.38
N GLY A 118 5.20 -6.68 -26.43
CA GLY A 118 6.30 -6.69 -25.48
C GLY A 118 6.12 -5.72 -24.31
N ALA A 119 4.95 -5.08 -24.14
CA ALA A 119 4.65 -4.38 -22.90
C ALA A 119 4.39 -5.39 -21.77
N THR A 120 4.48 -4.94 -20.52
CA THR A 120 3.99 -5.72 -19.36
C THR A 120 2.85 -4.94 -18.72
N SER A 121 1.67 -5.54 -18.69
CA SER A 121 0.52 -4.99 -17.97
C SER A 121 0.49 -5.58 -16.56
N THR A 122 0.39 -4.72 -15.55
CA THR A 122 0.25 -5.14 -14.15
C THR A 122 -1.14 -4.77 -13.67
N THR A 123 -1.88 -5.75 -13.17
CA THR A 123 -3.19 -5.54 -12.56
C THR A 123 -3.14 -5.81 -11.07
N LEU A 124 -3.74 -4.89 -10.32
CA LEU A 124 -4.01 -5.04 -8.89
C LEU A 124 -5.49 -5.42 -8.75
N PRO A 125 -5.84 -6.45 -7.98
CA PRO A 125 -7.24 -6.74 -7.70
C PRO A 125 -7.82 -5.55 -6.93
N ALA A 126 -8.91 -4.97 -7.45
CA ALA A 126 -9.61 -3.89 -6.78
C ALA A 126 -10.32 -4.50 -5.56
N GLY A 127 -9.71 -4.36 -4.38
CA GLY A 127 -10.34 -4.72 -3.12
C GLY A 127 -11.43 -3.70 -2.76
N GLU A 128 -12.63 -3.84 -3.30
CA GLU A 128 -13.83 -3.38 -2.60
C GLU A 128 -14.01 -4.32 -1.41
N ALA A 129 -13.70 -3.81 -0.22
CA ALA A 129 -14.00 -4.52 1.01
C ALA A 129 -15.50 -4.37 1.30
N ASP A 130 -16.27 -5.20 0.62
CA ASP A 130 -17.56 -5.65 1.10
C ASP A 130 -17.58 -7.18 0.98
N GLU A 131 -18.16 -7.80 1.99
CA GLU A 131 -18.19 -9.23 2.24
C GLU A 131 -18.55 -10.07 1.00
N ALA A 132 -17.59 -10.85 0.47
CA ALA A 132 -17.78 -12.22 0.00
C ALA A 132 -16.51 -12.75 -0.69
N GLY A 133 -15.93 -13.81 -0.10
CA GLY A 133 -15.16 -14.80 -0.83
C GLY A 133 -13.81 -14.33 -1.39
N GLY A 134 -12.75 -14.60 -0.61
CA GLY A 134 -11.46 -14.87 -1.21
C GLY A 134 -11.63 -16.01 -2.20
N SER A 135 -11.78 -15.68 -3.48
CA SER A 135 -11.47 -16.63 -4.53
C SER A 135 -9.97 -16.61 -4.62
N ASP A 136 -9.37 -17.71 -4.18
CA ASP A 136 -8.11 -18.14 -4.75
C ASP A 136 -8.28 -17.98 -6.27
N ALA A 137 -7.71 -16.91 -6.84
CA ALA A 137 -7.40 -16.88 -8.25
C ALA A 137 -6.25 -17.90 -8.40
N GLU A 138 -6.59 -19.18 -8.28
CA GLU A 138 -5.89 -20.29 -8.88
C GLU A 138 -5.63 -19.80 -10.29
N ALA A 139 -4.37 -19.44 -10.57
CA ALA A 139 -3.94 -19.08 -11.90
C ALA A 139 -4.49 -20.16 -12.81
N ASP A 140 -5.50 -19.83 -13.62
CA ASP A 140 -6.24 -20.78 -14.43
C ASP A 140 -5.20 -21.68 -15.07
N ALA A 141 -5.12 -22.89 -14.55
CA ALA A 141 -4.13 -23.83 -15.00
C ALA A 141 -4.52 -24.06 -16.44
N ALA A 142 -3.72 -23.52 -17.35
CA ALA A 142 -3.90 -23.60 -18.78
C ALA A 142 -4.46 -25.01 -19.09
N PRO A 143 -5.67 -25.14 -19.67
CA PRO A 143 -6.39 -26.40 -19.67
C PRO A 143 -5.46 -27.47 -20.25
N ALA A 144 -5.39 -28.62 -19.58
CA ALA A 144 -4.52 -29.73 -19.98
C ALA A 144 -4.88 -30.13 -21.42
N GLY A 145 -4.12 -29.60 -22.39
CA GLY A 145 -4.48 -29.66 -23.81
C GLY A 145 -4.10 -28.41 -24.62
N VAL A 146 -3.73 -27.28 -24.01
CA VAL A 146 -3.28 -26.11 -24.79
C VAL A 146 -1.81 -26.20 -25.19
N ALA A 147 -1.52 -25.78 -26.42
CA ALA A 147 -0.20 -25.76 -27.00
C ALA A 147 0.78 -24.98 -26.09
N SER A 148 1.89 -25.63 -25.73
CA SER A 148 3.01 -24.97 -25.07
C SER A 148 3.59 -23.91 -26.00
N ALA A 149 3.48 -22.63 -25.65
CA ALA A 149 4.16 -21.57 -26.36
C ALA A 149 5.65 -21.56 -25.97
N LEU A 150 6.54 -21.73 -26.96
CA LEU A 150 7.97 -21.47 -26.78
C LEU A 150 8.16 -19.96 -26.67
N VAL A 151 8.63 -19.52 -25.50
CA VAL A 151 8.94 -18.11 -25.29
C VAL A 151 10.44 -17.93 -25.17
N THR A 152 11.03 -17.22 -26.13
CA THR A 152 12.49 -17.14 -26.28
C THR A 152 13.06 -15.96 -25.49
N VAL A 153 13.91 -16.25 -24.51
CA VAL A 153 14.88 -15.28 -23.95
C VAL A 153 16.25 -15.95 -24.06
N GLY A 154 16.99 -15.66 -25.14
CA GLY A 154 18.23 -16.37 -25.41
C GLY A 154 18.00 -17.86 -25.74
N ARG A 155 18.80 -18.78 -25.17
CA ARG A 155 18.76 -20.23 -25.51
C ARG A 155 17.38 -20.84 -25.18
N PRO A 156 16.84 -21.73 -26.03
CA PRO A 156 15.49 -22.27 -25.83
C PRO A 156 15.41 -23.08 -24.53
N PHE A 157 14.37 -22.83 -23.73
CA PHE A 157 14.03 -23.63 -22.55
C PHE A 157 12.54 -23.97 -22.56
N THR A 158 12.22 -25.24 -22.34
CA THR A 158 10.86 -25.78 -22.21
C THR A 158 10.60 -26.13 -20.75
N TRP A 159 9.43 -25.77 -20.22
CA TRP A 159 9.01 -26.11 -18.86
C TRP A 159 8.15 -27.37 -18.86
N CYS A 160 8.47 -28.34 -17.99
CA CYS A 160 7.62 -29.49 -17.69
C CYS A 160 7.03 -29.35 -16.28
N ARG A 161 5.70 -29.24 -16.17
CA ARG A 161 5.01 -29.21 -14.87
C ARG A 161 4.83 -30.64 -14.35
N ALA A 162 5.70 -31.07 -13.43
CA ALA A 162 5.56 -32.35 -12.76
C ALA A 162 4.49 -32.27 -11.66
N ARG A 163 3.26 -32.70 -11.92
CA ARG A 163 2.30 -33.07 -10.87
C ARG A 163 2.17 -34.61 -10.87
N ARG A 164 2.93 -35.26 -9.97
CA ARG A 164 2.93 -36.68 -9.51
C ARG A 164 4.12 -37.56 -9.95
N PRO A 165 4.70 -38.34 -9.00
CA PRO A 165 5.80 -39.25 -9.25
C PRO A 165 5.28 -40.67 -9.52
N THR A 166 4.68 -40.94 -10.68
CA THR A 166 4.46 -42.32 -11.12
C THR A 166 4.50 -42.38 -12.64
N SER A 167 5.60 -42.94 -13.14
CA SER A 167 5.88 -43.33 -14.53
C SER A 167 5.76 -42.23 -15.60
N CYS A 168 6.90 -41.73 -16.08
CA CYS A 168 7.00 -41.15 -17.42
C CYS A 168 6.71 -42.24 -18.47
N PRO A 169 5.70 -42.10 -19.35
CA PRO A 169 5.68 -42.87 -20.58
C PRO A 169 6.85 -42.43 -21.48
N THR A 170 7.42 -43.41 -22.17
CA THR A 170 8.58 -43.34 -23.09
C THR A 170 8.55 -42.08 -23.98
N PRO A 171 9.69 -41.38 -24.21
CA PRO A 171 9.70 -40.14 -24.96
C PRO A 171 9.48 -40.41 -26.45
N ARG A 172 8.25 -40.27 -26.92
CA ARG A 172 8.02 -39.90 -28.33
C ARG A 172 8.16 -38.38 -28.37
N ALA A 173 9.12 -37.89 -29.17
CA ALA A 173 9.32 -36.45 -29.35
C ALA A 173 7.96 -35.79 -29.64
N PRO A 174 7.54 -34.77 -28.88
CA PRO A 174 6.32 -34.05 -29.21
C PRO A 174 6.51 -33.43 -30.60
N PRO A 175 5.52 -33.46 -31.49
CA PRO A 175 5.61 -32.74 -32.76
C PRO A 175 5.70 -31.25 -32.44
N VAL A 176 6.91 -30.70 -32.47
CA VAL A 176 7.14 -29.26 -32.41
C VAL A 176 6.65 -28.71 -33.74
N SER A 177 5.41 -28.23 -33.75
CA SER A 177 4.95 -27.37 -34.83
C SER A 177 5.82 -26.11 -34.84
N SER A 178 6.25 -25.69 -36.03
CA SER A 178 7.07 -24.50 -36.28
C SER A 178 6.27 -23.22 -35.99
N ALA A 179 5.88 -23.02 -34.74
CA ALA A 179 5.24 -21.79 -34.29
C ALA A 179 6.30 -20.69 -34.20
N PRO A 180 6.01 -19.47 -34.70
CA PRO A 180 6.94 -18.35 -34.57
C PRO A 180 7.15 -18.03 -33.08
N SER A 181 8.41 -17.88 -32.69
CA SER A 181 8.77 -17.51 -31.32
C SER A 181 8.49 -16.03 -31.06
N THR A 182 7.64 -15.72 -30.09
CA THR A 182 7.40 -14.34 -29.64
C THR A 182 8.52 -13.90 -28.69
N SER A 183 9.13 -12.75 -28.96
CA SER A 183 10.16 -12.14 -28.11
C SER A 183 9.56 -11.44 -26.89
N ARG A 184 10.18 -11.59 -25.71
CA ARG A 184 9.80 -10.86 -24.48
C ARG A 184 10.55 -9.53 -24.33
N PRO A 185 9.99 -8.57 -23.59
CA PRO A 185 10.76 -7.47 -23.01
C PRO A 185 11.79 -8.00 -22.02
N THR A 186 12.98 -7.39 -22.00
CA THR A 186 14.10 -7.76 -21.11
C THR A 186 13.78 -7.63 -19.62
N THR A 187 12.76 -6.84 -19.26
CA THR A 187 12.33 -6.58 -17.88
C THR A 187 11.46 -7.68 -17.28
N TRP A 188 10.91 -8.58 -18.10
CA TRP A 188 10.03 -9.63 -17.61
C TRP A 188 10.80 -10.95 -17.37
N SER A 189 11.36 -11.05 -16.16
CA SER A 189 11.95 -12.30 -15.65
C SER A 189 10.97 -12.95 -14.67
N PRO A 190 10.52 -14.21 -14.89
CA PRO A 190 9.57 -14.84 -13.99
C PRO A 190 10.25 -15.11 -12.64
N ARG A 191 9.70 -14.56 -11.55
CA ARG A 191 10.03 -14.96 -10.16
C ARG A 191 9.41 -16.32 -9.78
N GLY A 192 9.24 -17.21 -10.76
CA GLY A 192 8.82 -18.59 -10.51
C GLY A 192 10.00 -19.44 -10.04
N PRO A 193 9.77 -20.52 -9.27
CA PRO A 193 10.84 -21.44 -8.90
C PRO A 193 11.47 -22.01 -10.18
N THR A 194 12.77 -21.79 -10.38
CA THR A 194 13.51 -22.33 -11.52
C THR A 194 13.38 -23.85 -11.54
N GLY A 195 12.60 -24.37 -12.49
CA GLY A 195 12.47 -25.81 -12.69
C GLY A 195 13.81 -26.43 -13.10
N SER A 196 14.00 -27.71 -12.78
CA SER A 196 15.15 -28.46 -13.29
C SER A 196 15.12 -28.51 -14.82
N ARG A 197 16.31 -28.43 -15.44
CA ARG A 197 16.44 -28.56 -16.90
C ARG A 197 15.86 -29.91 -17.33
N CYS A 198 15.06 -29.90 -18.39
CA CYS A 198 14.69 -31.12 -19.08
C CYS A 198 15.93 -31.69 -19.77
N SER A 199 16.58 -32.67 -19.14
CA SER A 199 17.66 -33.45 -19.74
C SER A 199 17.12 -34.83 -20.13
N ALA A 200 17.52 -35.33 -21.30
CA ALA A 200 17.26 -36.72 -21.66
C ALA A 200 18.03 -37.65 -20.72
N PRO A 201 17.45 -38.80 -20.30
CA PRO A 201 18.20 -39.79 -19.54
C PRO A 201 19.35 -40.36 -20.39
N ALA A 202 20.52 -40.56 -19.77
CA ALA A 202 21.68 -41.10 -20.44
C ALA A 202 21.39 -42.52 -20.98
N PRO A 203 21.87 -42.87 -22.19
CA PRO A 203 21.75 -44.22 -22.71
C PRO A 203 22.53 -45.20 -21.81
N ARG A 204 21.93 -46.35 -21.50
CA ARG A 204 22.61 -47.45 -20.80
C ARG A 204 23.53 -48.20 -21.75
#